data_AF-A0A940NX04-F1
#
_entry.id   AF-A0A940NX04-F1
#
_cell.length_a   1.000
_cell.length_b   1.000
_cell.length_c   1.000
_cell.angle_alpha   90.00
_cell.angle_beta   90.00
_cell.angle_gamma   90.00
#
_symmetry.space_group_name_H-M   'P 1'
#
loop_
_entity.id
_entity.type
_entity.pdbx_description
1 polymer ?
#
loop_
_entity_poly.entity_id
_entity_poly.type
_entity_poly.pdbx_seq_one_letter_code
_entity_poly.pdbx_strand_id
1 'polypeptide(L)'
;MKLTYDIADKPRGIKLIAFALQQMLAILAATIAVPMIIGHGLTPAAAMFGAGIGTIVYLLFTQFKSPVFLGSSFAFLGSMSAAFAGAVSMELGMLGLIVGAALAGMVYVAIAVVISNVGVGWLNKLMPPVVIGPTVAIIGLSLAGNAVSDLQKGDVSILTADGSSIMAASPWAAIICGLITLATVMLCSTYGKKMGKLIPFIIGILVGYVCAAILTAIGTAMQINELKLIDFSVFSQYMMPDGTVSLRTFLSVPDLTFLKAFSTTDEFTGTYFATLAVAYVPVAFVVFAEHVADHKNLSSIIGRDLLETPGLTRTLLGDGIGSMAGAFFGGCPNTTYGESIACVAITGNASTLTILAAAFGCILFSFIT
;
A
#
# COMPACT_ATOMS: atom_id res chain seq x y z
N MET A 1 -5.59 18.51 17.05
CA MET A 1 -4.61 17.76 17.86
C MET A 1 -3.31 18.56 17.91
N LYS A 2 -2.49 18.49 18.99
CA LYS A 2 -1.16 19.13 18.95
C LYS A 2 -0.19 18.18 18.23
N LEU A 3 0.24 18.55 17.03
CA LEU A 3 1.22 17.78 16.27
C LEU A 3 2.59 17.82 16.95
N THR A 4 3.32 16.70 16.86
CA THR A 4 4.72 16.59 17.29
C THR A 4 5.66 17.17 16.23
N TYR A 5 5.34 16.93 14.95
CA TYR A 5 6.00 17.52 13.80
C TYR A 5 4.93 18.01 12.82
N ASP A 6 4.98 19.28 12.47
CA ASP A 6 4.13 19.90 11.46
C ASP A 6 4.67 19.60 10.04
N ILE A 7 3.91 19.98 9.02
CA ILE A 7 4.18 19.72 7.59
C ILE A 7 5.60 20.12 7.17
N ALA A 8 6.04 21.31 7.58
CA ALA A 8 7.33 21.85 7.19
C ALA A 8 8.50 21.40 8.08
N ASP A 9 8.20 20.71 9.19
CA ASP A 9 9.22 20.29 10.14
C ASP A 9 10.08 19.17 9.56
N LYS A 10 11.35 19.18 9.94
CA LYS A 10 12.36 18.24 9.44
C LYS A 10 12.94 17.42 10.59
N PRO A 11 12.36 16.24 10.91
CA PRO A 11 13.00 15.33 11.84
C PRO A 11 14.40 14.98 11.32
N ARG A 12 15.40 14.91 12.20
CA ARG A 12 16.81 14.70 11.83
C ARG A 12 17.35 13.36 12.33
N GLY A 13 18.28 12.79 11.57
CA GLY A 13 19.02 11.58 11.92
C GLY A 13 18.12 10.35 12.10
N ILE A 14 18.39 9.59 13.16
CA ILE A 14 17.71 8.31 13.45
C ILE A 14 16.18 8.47 13.57
N LYS A 15 15.69 9.63 14.05
CA LYS A 15 14.25 9.88 14.17
C LYS A 15 13.54 9.89 12.82
N LEU A 16 14.15 10.52 11.81
CA LEU A 16 13.59 10.54 10.45
C LEU A 16 13.46 9.12 9.90
N ILE A 17 14.49 8.30 10.07
CA ILE A 17 14.51 6.92 9.61
C ILE A 17 13.44 6.09 10.34
N ALA A 18 13.31 6.23 11.67
CA ALA A 18 12.32 5.52 12.44
C ALA A 18 10.88 5.88 12.02
N PHE A 19 10.59 7.17 11.82
CA PHE A 19 9.27 7.61 11.35
C PHE A 19 9.00 7.22 9.90
N ALA A 20 10.00 7.26 9.03
CA ALA A 20 9.89 6.80 7.66
C ALA A 20 9.58 5.30 7.62
N LEU A 21 10.33 4.49 8.39
CA LEU A 21 10.10 3.05 8.50
C LEU A 21 8.69 2.76 9.02
N GLN A 22 8.23 3.49 10.02
CA GLN A 22 6.88 3.31 10.52
C GLN A 22 5.82 3.64 9.47
N GLN A 23 6.02 4.73 8.73
CA GLN A 23 5.13 5.10 7.64
C GLN A 23 5.08 4.01 6.57
N MET A 24 6.24 3.43 6.23
CA MET A 24 6.33 2.28 5.32
C MET A 24 5.57 1.07 5.88
N LEU A 25 5.77 0.72 7.15
CA LEU A 25 5.10 -0.42 7.78
C LEU A 25 3.57 -0.22 7.87
N ALA A 26 3.11 1.01 8.06
CA ALA A 26 1.68 1.32 8.08
C ALA A 26 1.00 1.07 6.74
N ILE A 27 1.70 1.32 5.62
CA ILE A 27 1.16 1.16 4.26
C ILE A 27 1.54 -0.17 3.61
N LEU A 28 2.50 -0.91 4.19
CA LEU A 28 3.10 -2.11 3.61
C LEU A 28 2.04 -3.18 3.30
N ALA A 29 1.27 -3.59 4.31
CA ALA A 29 0.35 -4.73 4.20
C ALA A 29 -0.66 -4.56 3.06
N ALA A 30 -1.30 -3.39 2.99
CA ALA A 30 -2.25 -3.07 1.94
C ALA A 30 -1.57 -2.94 0.56
N THR A 31 -0.38 -2.34 0.50
CA THR A 31 0.36 -2.16 -0.76
C THR A 31 0.81 -3.49 -1.37
N ILE A 32 1.26 -4.45 -0.55
CA ILE A 32 1.69 -5.77 -1.03
C ILE A 32 0.52 -6.74 -1.26
N ALA A 33 -0.61 -6.53 -0.60
CA ALA A 33 -1.78 -7.40 -0.76
C ALA A 33 -2.38 -7.32 -2.15
N VAL A 34 -2.48 -6.13 -2.76
CA VAL A 34 -3.04 -5.95 -4.11
C VAL A 34 -2.34 -6.82 -5.16
N PRO A 35 -1.00 -6.76 -5.34
CA PRO A 35 -0.33 -7.62 -6.32
C PRO A 35 -0.41 -9.11 -5.96
N MET A 36 -0.47 -9.49 -4.68
CA MET A 36 -0.65 -10.89 -4.27
C MET A 36 -2.06 -11.42 -4.60
N ILE A 37 -3.10 -10.59 -4.45
CA ILE A 37 -4.49 -10.95 -4.76
C ILE A 37 -4.67 -11.08 -6.27
N ILE A 38 -4.11 -10.15 -7.05
CA ILE A 38 -4.20 -10.21 -8.51
C ILE A 38 -3.34 -11.34 -9.07
N GLY A 39 -2.13 -11.55 -8.52
CA GLY A 39 -1.20 -12.56 -9.02
C GLY A 39 -0.63 -12.19 -10.39
N HIS A 40 -0.63 -13.13 -11.33
CA HIS A 40 -0.24 -12.89 -12.73
C HIS A 40 1.19 -12.32 -12.91
N GLY A 41 2.11 -12.64 -11.99
CA GLY A 41 3.51 -12.20 -12.07
C GLY A 41 3.75 -10.75 -11.63
N LEU A 42 2.76 -10.11 -11.01
CA LEU A 42 2.96 -8.88 -10.24
C LEU A 42 3.70 -9.21 -8.93
N THR A 43 4.75 -8.45 -8.64
CA THR A 43 5.55 -8.67 -7.44
C THR A 43 5.27 -7.59 -6.39
N PRO A 44 5.22 -7.94 -5.09
CA PRO A 44 5.17 -6.97 -3.99
C PRO A 44 6.28 -5.91 -4.07
N ALA A 45 7.48 -6.34 -4.49
CA ALA A 45 8.63 -5.45 -4.67
C ALA A 45 8.34 -4.36 -5.72
N ALA A 46 7.83 -4.72 -6.90
CA ALA A 46 7.48 -3.75 -7.94
C ALA A 46 6.37 -2.80 -7.47
N ALA A 47 5.34 -3.31 -6.78
CA ALA A 47 4.27 -2.47 -6.23
C ALA A 47 4.81 -1.45 -5.21
N MET A 48 5.72 -1.86 -4.31
CA MET A 48 6.39 -0.97 -3.36
C MET A 48 7.25 0.08 -4.05
N PHE A 49 7.98 -0.28 -5.11
CA PHE A 49 8.72 0.66 -5.94
C PHE A 49 7.77 1.70 -6.57
N GLY A 50 6.68 1.23 -7.18
CA GLY A 50 5.65 2.08 -7.78
C GLY A 50 4.97 3.02 -6.77
N ALA A 51 4.64 2.53 -5.58
CA ALA A 51 4.11 3.32 -4.47
C ALA A 51 5.07 4.44 -4.04
N GLY A 52 6.37 4.14 -3.96
CA GLY A 52 7.41 5.13 -3.68
C GLY A 52 7.51 6.21 -4.76
N ILE A 53 7.57 5.83 -6.04
CA ILE A 53 7.63 6.79 -7.16
C ILE A 53 6.36 7.64 -7.23
N GLY A 54 5.18 7.02 -7.13
CA GLY A 54 3.91 7.73 -7.13
C GLY A 54 3.82 8.75 -5.99
N THR A 55 4.29 8.39 -4.80
CA THR A 55 4.36 9.31 -3.65
C THR A 55 5.31 10.48 -3.90
N ILE A 56 6.47 10.25 -4.50
CA ILE A 56 7.40 11.35 -4.85
C ILE A 56 6.73 12.31 -5.83
N VAL A 57 6.08 11.78 -6.88
CA VAL A 57 5.34 12.60 -7.86
C VAL A 57 4.25 13.41 -7.17
N TYR A 58 3.45 12.78 -6.30
CA TYR A 58 2.43 13.44 -5.51
C TYR A 58 2.98 14.60 -4.66
N LEU A 59 4.09 14.37 -3.96
CA LEU A 59 4.74 15.40 -3.13
C LEU A 59 5.24 16.59 -3.96
N LEU A 60 5.72 16.34 -5.19
CA LEU A 60 6.13 17.40 -6.11
C LEU A 60 4.93 18.26 -6.56
N PHE A 61 3.82 17.64 -6.95
CA PHE A 61 2.60 18.37 -7.36
C PHE A 61 1.99 19.16 -6.20
N THR A 62 2.02 18.61 -4.99
CA THR A 62 1.52 19.28 -3.78
C THR A 62 2.51 20.28 -3.18
N GLN A 63 3.68 20.46 -3.80
CA GLN A 63 4.77 21.34 -3.33
C GLN A 63 5.19 21.03 -1.88
N PHE A 64 5.19 19.76 -1.48
CA PHE A 64 5.50 19.31 -0.11
C PHE A 64 4.62 19.95 0.97
N LYS A 65 3.36 20.28 0.63
CA LYS A 65 2.37 20.83 1.58
C LYS A 65 1.32 19.84 2.05
N SER A 66 1.27 18.64 1.47
CA SER A 66 0.34 17.57 1.86
C SER A 66 1.11 16.30 2.25
N PRO A 67 1.04 15.85 3.52
CA PRO A 67 1.75 14.67 4.00
C PRO A 67 0.95 13.38 3.77
N VAL A 68 0.69 13.06 2.51
CA VAL A 68 -0.01 11.84 2.11
C VAL A 68 0.94 10.93 1.34
N PHE A 69 0.88 9.65 1.66
CA PHE A 69 1.53 8.58 0.92
C PHE A 69 0.54 7.95 -0.08
N LEU A 70 1.01 7.64 -1.29
CA LEU A 70 0.22 6.91 -2.28
C LEU A 70 0.55 5.42 -2.23
N GLY A 71 -0.46 4.57 -2.07
CA GLY A 71 -0.34 3.11 -2.05
C GLY A 71 -1.26 2.44 -3.06
N SER A 72 -1.11 1.14 -3.27
CA SER A 72 -1.90 0.37 -4.25
C SER A 72 -3.38 0.32 -3.86
N SER A 73 -4.27 0.74 -4.76
CA SER A 73 -5.69 0.90 -4.46
C SER A 73 -6.48 -0.40 -4.67
N PHE A 74 -7.18 -0.83 -3.63
CA PHE A 74 -8.06 -2.01 -3.68
C PHE A 74 -9.30 -1.79 -4.53
N ALA A 75 -9.71 -0.54 -4.74
CA ALA A 75 -10.86 -0.21 -5.58
C ALA A 75 -10.67 -0.73 -7.02
N PHE A 76 -9.41 -0.85 -7.47
CA PHE A 76 -9.08 -1.34 -8.79
C PHE A 76 -8.91 -2.86 -8.90
N LEU A 77 -9.13 -3.66 -7.84
CA LEU A 77 -8.98 -5.12 -7.94
C LEU A 77 -9.84 -5.73 -9.08
N GLY A 78 -11.09 -5.30 -9.19
CA GLY A 78 -11.98 -5.72 -10.28
C GLY A 78 -11.53 -5.20 -11.65
N SER A 79 -10.97 -4.00 -11.72
CA SER A 79 -10.46 -3.41 -12.96
C SER A 79 -9.19 -4.13 -13.44
N MET A 80 -8.29 -4.47 -12.51
CA MET A 80 -7.06 -5.20 -12.77
C MET A 80 -7.35 -6.63 -13.22
N SER A 81 -8.29 -7.34 -12.56
CA SER A 81 -8.69 -8.67 -13.00
C SER A 81 -9.35 -8.64 -14.39
N ALA A 82 -10.17 -7.62 -14.69
CA ALA A 82 -10.74 -7.43 -16.02
C ALA A 82 -9.67 -7.15 -17.09
N ALA A 83 -8.58 -6.43 -16.75
CA ALA A 83 -7.48 -6.18 -17.67
C ALA A 83 -6.77 -7.48 -18.07
N PHE A 84 -6.51 -8.38 -17.13
CA PHE A 84 -5.94 -9.71 -17.44
C PHE A 84 -6.94 -10.62 -18.15
N ALA A 85 -8.22 -10.61 -17.75
CA ALA A 85 -9.25 -11.44 -18.39
C ALA A 85 -9.52 -11.04 -19.85
N GLY A 86 -9.39 -9.76 -20.19
CA GLY A 86 -9.55 -9.26 -21.56
C GLY A 86 -8.29 -9.40 -22.43
N ALA A 87 -7.16 -9.80 -21.85
CA ALA A 87 -5.89 -9.92 -22.56
C ALA A 87 -5.70 -11.33 -23.15
N VAL A 88 -5.10 -11.39 -24.33
CA VAL A 88 -4.74 -12.66 -25.01
C VAL A 88 -3.40 -13.23 -24.52
N SER A 89 -2.57 -12.41 -23.87
CA SER A 89 -1.25 -12.76 -23.34
C SER A 89 -1.03 -12.08 -21.98
N MET A 90 -0.08 -12.59 -21.19
CA MET A 90 0.22 -12.04 -19.87
C MET A 90 0.82 -10.62 -19.98
N GLU A 91 1.66 -10.44 -20.98
CA GLU A 91 2.32 -9.19 -21.33
C GLU A 91 1.29 -8.11 -21.70
N LEU A 92 0.28 -8.48 -22.49
CA LEU A 92 -0.82 -7.59 -22.83
C LEU A 92 -1.67 -7.24 -21.60
N GLY A 93 -1.85 -8.18 -20.67
CA GLY A 93 -2.51 -7.92 -19.39
C GLY A 93 -1.77 -6.87 -18.56
N MET A 94 -0.44 -6.99 -18.47
CA MET A 94 0.44 -6.01 -17.79
C MET A 94 0.39 -4.64 -18.47
N LEU A 95 0.36 -4.60 -19.80
CA LEU A 95 0.13 -3.36 -20.55
C LEU A 95 -1.25 -2.77 -20.26
N GLY A 96 -2.27 -3.62 -20.14
CA GLY A 96 -3.62 -3.24 -19.76
C GLY A 96 -3.70 -2.60 -18.39
N LEU A 97 -2.88 -3.02 -17.42
CA LEU A 97 -2.78 -2.36 -16.12
C LEU A 97 -2.27 -0.92 -16.26
N ILE A 98 -1.20 -0.72 -17.03
CA ILE A 98 -0.60 0.61 -17.25
C ILE A 98 -1.59 1.53 -17.99
N VAL A 99 -2.21 1.03 -19.06
CA VAL A 99 -3.19 1.78 -19.85
C VAL A 99 -4.45 2.07 -19.03
N GLY A 100 -4.96 1.08 -18.29
CA GLY A 100 -6.10 1.25 -17.39
C GLY A 100 -5.85 2.30 -16.31
N ALA A 101 -4.68 2.25 -15.66
CA ALA A 101 -4.24 3.25 -14.69
C ALA A 101 -4.09 4.64 -15.35
N ALA A 102 -3.58 4.71 -16.58
CA ALA A 102 -3.51 5.96 -17.35
C ALA A 102 -4.91 6.54 -17.61
N LEU A 103 -5.88 5.71 -17.99
CA LEU A 103 -7.26 6.14 -18.18
C LEU A 103 -7.89 6.66 -16.88
N ALA A 104 -7.70 5.95 -15.77
CA ALA A 104 -8.17 6.39 -14.46
C ALA A 104 -7.48 7.71 -14.01
N GLY A 105 -6.16 7.81 -14.17
CA GLY A 105 -5.40 9.02 -13.84
C GLY A 105 -5.79 10.22 -14.71
N MET A 106 -6.13 10.00 -15.98
CA MET A 106 -6.65 11.04 -16.86
C MET A 106 -8.00 11.59 -16.40
N VAL A 107 -8.86 10.77 -15.79
CA VAL A 107 -10.10 11.26 -15.15
C VAL A 107 -9.77 12.25 -14.04
N TYR A 108 -8.75 11.98 -13.23
CA TYR A 108 -8.31 12.89 -12.16
C TYR A 108 -7.79 14.20 -12.72
N VAL A 109 -6.99 14.14 -13.78
CA VAL A 109 -6.49 15.34 -14.47
C VAL A 109 -7.67 16.15 -15.02
N ALA A 110 -8.65 15.51 -15.65
CA ALA A 110 -9.84 16.18 -16.16
C ALA A 110 -10.65 16.85 -15.03
N ILE A 111 -10.90 16.14 -13.93
CA ILE A 111 -11.59 16.68 -12.76
C ILE A 111 -10.80 17.85 -12.17
N ALA A 112 -9.47 17.75 -12.06
CA ALA A 112 -8.61 18.81 -11.55
C ALA A 112 -8.67 20.09 -12.40
N VAL A 113 -8.72 19.95 -13.73
CA VAL A 113 -8.90 21.07 -14.68
C VAL A 113 -10.28 21.72 -14.52
N VAL A 114 -11.34 20.92 -14.31
CA VAL A 114 -12.67 21.48 -14.02
C VAL A 114 -12.65 22.27 -12.71
N ILE A 115 -12.02 21.70 -11.66
CA ILE A 115 -11.92 22.33 -10.34
C ILE A 115 -11.08 23.61 -10.37
N SER A 116 -10.02 23.67 -11.19
CA SER A 116 -9.22 24.90 -11.30
C SER A 116 -10.02 26.09 -11.83
N ASN A 117 -11.07 25.82 -12.62
CA ASN A 117 -11.91 26.86 -13.22
C ASN A 117 -13.15 27.19 -12.37
N VAL A 118 -13.74 26.20 -11.70
CA VAL A 118 -15.02 26.34 -10.96
C VAL A 118 -14.82 26.52 -9.45
N GLY A 119 -13.64 26.16 -8.93
CA GLY A 119 -13.33 26.13 -7.50
C GLY A 119 -13.90 24.90 -6.78
N VAL A 120 -13.66 24.81 -5.47
CA VAL A 120 -13.99 23.64 -4.62
C VAL A 120 -15.32 23.78 -3.86
N GLY A 121 -15.99 24.93 -3.93
CA GLY A 121 -17.18 25.20 -3.11
C GLY A 121 -18.36 24.26 -3.37
N TRP A 122 -18.52 23.79 -4.61
CA TRP A 122 -19.54 22.80 -4.96
C TRP A 122 -19.26 21.41 -4.37
N LEU A 123 -17.98 21.06 -4.18
CA LEU A 123 -17.59 19.76 -3.63
C LEU A 123 -17.99 19.63 -2.16
N ASN A 124 -17.96 20.73 -1.40
CA ASN A 124 -18.49 20.74 -0.04
C ASN A 124 -20.01 20.48 0.01
N LYS A 125 -20.73 20.76 -1.08
CA LYS A 125 -22.16 20.41 -1.23
C LYS A 125 -22.36 18.97 -1.72
N LEU A 126 -21.51 18.49 -2.64
CA LEU A 126 -21.59 17.11 -3.16
C LEU A 126 -21.19 16.09 -2.09
N MET A 127 -20.13 16.38 -1.34
CA MET A 127 -19.52 15.52 -0.34
C MET A 127 -19.50 16.21 1.04
N PRO A 128 -20.66 16.39 1.67
CA PRO A 128 -20.74 16.81 3.07
C PRO A 128 -20.26 15.68 3.99
N PRO A 129 -19.96 15.97 5.27
CA PRO A 129 -19.51 14.95 6.24
C PRO A 129 -20.43 13.72 6.34
N VAL A 130 -21.75 13.91 6.15
CA VAL A 130 -22.75 12.84 6.14
C VAL A 130 -22.61 11.86 4.97
N VAL A 131 -21.96 12.26 3.87
CA VAL A 131 -21.64 11.38 2.73
C VAL A 131 -20.25 10.78 2.91
N ILE A 132 -19.28 11.61 3.31
CA ILE A 132 -17.88 11.21 3.44
C ILE A 132 -17.68 10.09 4.46
N GLY A 133 -18.27 10.22 5.66
CA GLY A 133 -18.10 9.25 6.74
C GLY A 133 -18.51 7.84 6.33
N PRO A 134 -19.75 7.63 5.84
CA PRO A 134 -20.21 6.34 5.32
C PRO A 134 -19.36 5.81 4.16
N THR A 135 -18.95 6.65 3.20
CA THR A 135 -18.10 6.21 2.09
C THR A 135 -16.77 5.64 2.59
N VAL A 136 -16.07 6.34 3.48
CA VAL A 136 -14.81 5.86 4.06
C VAL A 136 -15.02 4.59 4.88
N ALA A 137 -16.09 4.53 5.67
CA ALA A 137 -16.41 3.35 6.47
C ALA A 137 -16.66 2.12 5.61
N ILE A 138 -17.36 2.26 4.48
CA ILE A 138 -17.63 1.18 3.53
C ILE A 138 -16.34 0.73 2.83
N ILE A 139 -15.48 1.67 2.41
CA ILE A 139 -14.18 1.32 1.81
C ILE A 139 -13.36 0.50 2.81
N GLY A 140 -13.20 0.96 4.05
CA GLY A 140 -12.48 0.21 5.09
C GLY A 140 -13.11 -1.15 5.41
N LEU A 141 -14.45 -1.22 5.48
CA LEU A 141 -15.16 -2.47 5.75
C LEU A 141 -15.00 -3.49 4.60
N SER A 142 -14.90 -3.02 3.36
CA SER A 142 -14.65 -3.90 2.20
C SER A 142 -13.28 -4.59 2.27
N LEU A 143 -12.32 -3.98 2.96
CA LEU A 143 -10.97 -4.52 3.16
C LEU A 143 -10.88 -5.50 4.33
N ALA A 144 -11.84 -5.45 5.27
CA ALA A 144 -11.84 -6.28 6.46
C ALA A 144 -11.84 -7.78 6.13
N GLY A 145 -12.51 -8.17 5.04
CA GLY A 145 -12.53 -9.57 4.58
C GLY A 145 -11.14 -10.11 4.25
N ASN A 146 -10.34 -9.33 3.52
CA ASN A 146 -8.96 -9.72 3.17
C ASN A 146 -8.07 -9.75 4.42
N ALA A 147 -8.17 -8.75 5.29
CA ALA A 147 -7.38 -8.70 6.53
C ALA A 147 -7.66 -9.90 7.46
N VAL A 148 -8.94 -10.29 7.62
CA VAL A 148 -9.31 -11.47 8.41
C VAL A 148 -8.85 -12.76 7.73
N SER A 149 -8.94 -12.85 6.41
CA SER A 149 -8.44 -14.00 5.65
C SER A 149 -6.93 -14.17 5.84
N ASP A 150 -6.15 -13.10 5.78
CA ASP A 150 -4.69 -13.15 5.93
C ASP A 150 -4.26 -13.44 7.36
N LEU A 151 -5.00 -12.95 8.37
CA LEU A 151 -4.74 -13.24 9.78
C LEU A 151 -4.94 -14.72 10.15
N GLN A 152 -5.68 -15.48 9.33
CA GLN A 152 -5.90 -16.92 9.52
C GLN A 152 -4.83 -17.79 8.84
N LYS A 153 -3.94 -17.20 8.04
CA LYS A 153 -2.89 -17.90 7.28
C LYS A 153 -1.58 -17.92 8.07
N GLY A 154 -0.80 -18.99 7.91
CA GLY A 154 0.61 -19.05 8.33
C GLY A 154 1.51 -19.41 7.16
N ASP A 155 2.79 -19.06 7.16
CA ASP A 155 3.62 -19.16 5.95
C ASP A 155 4.06 -20.60 5.61
N VAL A 156 3.91 -21.55 6.54
CA VAL A 156 4.34 -22.94 6.33
C VAL A 156 3.25 -23.74 5.59
N SER A 157 3.61 -24.30 4.43
CA SER A 157 2.79 -25.23 3.68
C SER A 157 3.40 -26.65 3.68
N ILE A 158 2.54 -27.67 3.75
CA ILE A 158 2.92 -29.08 3.64
C ILE A 158 2.36 -29.63 2.33
N LEU A 159 3.21 -30.28 1.55
CA LEU A 159 2.78 -31.07 0.39
C LEU A 159 2.13 -32.36 0.89
N THR A 160 0.84 -32.54 0.59
CA THR A 160 0.14 -33.81 0.83
C THR A 160 0.57 -34.87 -0.18
N ALA A 161 0.29 -36.14 0.14
CA ALA A 161 0.58 -37.28 -0.73
C ALA A 161 -0.07 -37.17 -2.12
N ASP A 162 -1.14 -36.37 -2.26
CA ASP A 162 -1.86 -36.11 -3.52
C ASP A 162 -1.28 -34.93 -4.33
N GLY A 163 -0.15 -34.36 -3.91
CA GLY A 163 0.51 -33.24 -4.58
C GLY A 163 -0.12 -31.87 -4.30
N SER A 164 -1.10 -31.78 -3.39
CA SER A 164 -1.72 -30.51 -2.99
C SER A 164 -1.01 -29.90 -1.78
N SER A 165 -0.69 -28.60 -1.83
CA SER A 165 -0.08 -27.87 -0.72
C SER A 165 -1.16 -27.38 0.25
N ILE A 166 -1.21 -27.96 1.45
CA ILE A 166 -2.09 -27.49 2.54
C ILE A 166 -1.30 -26.64 3.53
N MET A 167 -1.97 -25.65 4.11
CA MET A 167 -1.35 -24.82 5.15
C MET A 167 -1.14 -25.67 6.41
N ALA A 168 0.09 -25.67 6.92
CA ALA A 168 0.48 -26.47 8.08
C ALA A 168 0.03 -25.84 9.39
N ALA A 169 0.02 -24.50 9.46
CA ALA A 169 -0.27 -23.75 10.65
C ALA A 169 -1.77 -23.81 11.00
N SER A 170 -2.07 -23.95 12.29
CA SER A 170 -3.43 -23.85 12.80
C SER A 170 -3.93 -22.40 12.69
N PRO A 171 -5.13 -22.17 12.11
CA PRO A 171 -5.72 -20.83 12.03
C PRO A 171 -5.84 -20.17 13.41
N TRP A 172 -6.06 -20.96 14.47
CA TRP A 172 -6.17 -20.45 15.84
C TRP A 172 -4.85 -19.90 16.38
N ALA A 173 -3.72 -20.53 16.05
CA ALA A 173 -2.41 -20.04 16.44
C ALA A 173 -2.07 -18.71 15.74
N ALA A 174 -2.41 -18.61 14.45
CA ALA A 174 -2.25 -17.38 13.67
C ALA A 174 -3.14 -16.25 14.23
N ILE A 175 -4.41 -16.54 14.54
CA ILE A 175 -5.33 -15.58 15.15
C ILE A 175 -4.81 -15.05 16.48
N ILE A 176 -4.31 -15.91 17.37
CA ILE A 176 -3.76 -15.50 18.66
C ILE A 176 -2.58 -14.55 18.47
N CYS A 177 -1.66 -14.87 17.55
CA CYS A 177 -0.53 -14.02 17.24
C CYS A 177 -0.97 -12.65 16.67
N GLY A 178 -1.96 -12.65 15.78
CA GLY A 178 -2.56 -11.43 15.24
C GLY A 178 -3.24 -10.57 16.32
N LEU A 179 -3.96 -11.19 17.25
CA LEU A 179 -4.59 -10.48 18.38
C LEU A 179 -3.56 -9.90 19.35
N ILE A 180 -2.46 -10.61 19.62
CA ILE A 180 -1.34 -10.09 20.43
C ILE A 180 -0.70 -8.87 19.74
N THR A 181 -0.49 -8.95 18.42
CA THR A 181 0.03 -7.86 17.60
C THR A 181 -0.90 -6.64 17.69
N LEU A 182 -2.20 -6.83 17.45
CA LEU A 182 -3.21 -5.78 17.52
C LEU A 182 -3.29 -5.15 18.92
N ALA A 183 -3.35 -5.98 19.97
CA ALA A 183 -3.36 -5.51 21.35
C ALA A 183 -2.12 -4.68 21.69
N THR A 184 -0.95 -5.11 21.21
CA THR A 184 0.31 -4.37 21.41
C THR A 184 0.27 -3.00 20.73
N VAL A 185 -0.21 -2.91 19.48
CA VAL A 185 -0.37 -1.62 18.77
C VAL A 185 -1.34 -0.71 19.52
N MET A 186 -2.47 -1.24 19.98
CA MET A 186 -3.47 -0.47 20.73
C MET A 186 -2.90 0.04 22.06
N LEU A 187 -2.22 -0.81 22.82
CA LEU A 187 -1.63 -0.43 24.11
C LEU A 187 -0.47 0.58 23.95
N CYS A 188 0.38 0.40 22.93
CA CYS A 188 1.48 1.33 22.66
C CYS A 188 0.99 2.70 22.19
N SER A 189 -0.04 2.74 21.34
CA SER A 189 -0.60 4.00 20.83
C SER A 189 -1.39 4.78 21.89
N THR A 190 -2.04 4.10 22.83
CA THR A 190 -2.83 4.73 23.90
C THR A 190 -2.03 5.04 25.15
N TYR A 191 -1.27 4.07 25.68
CA TYR A 191 -0.57 4.15 26.96
C TYR A 191 0.97 4.27 26.83
N GLY A 192 1.52 4.19 25.61
CA GLY A 192 2.96 4.28 25.40
C GLY A 192 3.56 5.61 25.87
N LYS A 193 4.72 5.54 26.52
CA LYS A 193 5.46 6.74 26.96
C LYS A 193 6.31 7.30 25.82
N LYS A 194 6.23 8.62 25.57
CA LYS A 194 7.07 9.39 24.64
C LYS A 194 7.24 8.69 23.28
N MET A 195 8.35 7.98 23.07
CA MET A 195 8.69 7.34 21.81
C MET A 195 7.81 6.11 21.50
N GLY A 196 7.31 5.38 22.52
CA GLY A 196 6.45 4.22 22.29
C GLY A 196 5.10 4.56 21.64
N LYS A 197 4.56 5.75 21.93
CA LYS A 197 3.34 6.28 21.28
C LYS A 197 3.60 6.76 19.85
N LEU A 198 4.86 7.12 19.58
CA LEU A 198 5.30 7.62 18.29
C LEU A 198 5.56 6.50 17.29
N ILE A 199 5.96 5.29 17.74
CA ILE A 199 6.26 4.13 16.88
C ILE A 199 5.45 2.82 17.18
N PRO A 200 4.12 2.89 17.39
CA PRO A 200 3.34 1.73 17.83
C PRO A 200 3.29 0.58 16.81
N PHE A 201 3.30 0.86 15.51
CA PHE A 201 3.30 -0.19 14.48
C PHE A 201 4.59 -1.01 14.48
N ILE A 202 5.75 -0.36 14.62
CA ILE A 202 7.04 -1.06 14.72
C ILE A 202 7.03 -2.01 15.92
N ILE A 203 6.60 -1.50 17.09
CA ILE A 203 6.57 -2.30 18.32
C ILE A 203 5.58 -3.47 18.19
N GLY A 204 4.39 -3.21 17.66
CA GLY A 204 3.38 -4.24 17.43
C GLY A 204 3.88 -5.36 16.54
N ILE A 205 4.43 -5.03 15.37
CA ILE A 205 4.98 -5.99 14.41
C ILE A 205 6.12 -6.80 15.05
N LEU A 206 7.05 -6.16 15.77
CA LEU A 206 8.14 -6.86 16.45
C LEU A 206 7.61 -7.86 17.50
N VAL A 207 6.64 -7.47 18.32
CA VAL A 207 6.04 -8.37 19.32
C VAL A 207 5.28 -9.52 18.65
N GLY A 208 4.58 -9.24 17.54
CA GLY A 208 3.94 -10.26 16.71
C GLY A 208 4.94 -11.29 16.18
N TYR A 209 6.02 -10.85 15.54
CA TYR A 209 7.07 -11.74 15.04
C TYR A 209 7.74 -12.55 16.15
N VAL A 210 8.00 -11.95 17.31
CA VAL A 210 8.56 -12.67 18.47
C VAL A 210 7.58 -13.76 18.94
N CYS A 211 6.28 -13.46 19.02
CA CYS A 211 5.26 -14.44 19.38
C CYS A 211 5.20 -15.59 18.37
N ALA A 212 5.14 -15.28 17.07
CA ALA A 212 5.14 -16.28 16.00
C ALA A 212 6.41 -17.14 16.00
N ALA A 213 7.59 -16.55 16.29
CA ALA A 213 8.85 -17.27 16.39
C ALA A 213 8.89 -18.23 17.59
N ILE A 214 8.38 -17.81 18.75
CA ILE A 214 8.27 -18.68 19.93
C ILE A 214 7.34 -19.86 19.65
N LEU A 215 6.17 -19.62 19.06
CA LEU A 215 5.23 -20.68 18.69
C LEU A 215 5.88 -21.66 17.69
N THR A 216 6.58 -21.13 16.68
CA THR A 216 7.29 -21.95 15.68
C THR A 216 8.42 -22.78 16.30
N ALA A 217 9.17 -22.22 17.26
CA ALA A 217 10.21 -22.94 17.98
C ALA A 217 9.64 -24.09 18.83
N ILE A 218 8.53 -23.86 19.53
CA ILE A 218 7.80 -24.89 20.27
C ILE A 218 7.28 -25.97 19.33
N GLY A 219 6.65 -25.58 18.20
CA GLY A 219 6.17 -26.50 17.18
C GLY A 219 7.27 -27.37 16.59
N THR A 220 8.46 -26.82 16.39
CA THR A 220 9.63 -27.57 15.90
C THR A 220 10.19 -28.53 16.96
N ALA A 221 10.29 -28.09 18.21
CA ALA A 221 10.78 -28.92 19.32
C ALA A 221 9.83 -30.09 19.63
N MET A 222 8.51 -29.86 19.53
CA MET A 222 7.48 -30.86 19.82
C MET A 222 7.00 -31.63 18.58
N GLN A 223 7.57 -31.37 17.40
CA GLN A 223 7.13 -31.94 16.11
C GLN A 223 5.64 -31.68 15.78
N ILE A 224 5.09 -30.57 16.28
CA ILE A 224 3.72 -30.14 16.00
C ILE A 224 3.75 -29.14 14.84
N ASN A 225 3.37 -29.59 13.65
CA ASN A 225 3.35 -28.75 12.45
C ASN A 225 2.34 -27.60 12.54
N GLU A 226 1.28 -27.77 13.34
CA GLU A 226 0.22 -26.77 13.56
C GLU A 226 0.70 -25.47 14.23
N LEU A 227 1.83 -25.50 14.94
CA LEU A 227 2.39 -24.31 15.59
C LEU A 227 3.49 -23.61 14.76
N LYS A 228 3.85 -24.16 13.59
CA LYS A 228 4.87 -23.57 12.71
C LYS A 228 4.26 -22.45 11.88
N LEU A 229 4.34 -21.23 12.41
CA LEU A 229 3.76 -20.02 11.78
C LEU A 229 4.74 -19.33 10.84
N ILE A 230 6.04 -19.39 11.13
CA ILE A 230 7.10 -18.78 10.32
C ILE A 230 7.82 -19.88 9.54
N ASP A 231 7.94 -19.68 8.23
CA ASP A 231 8.83 -20.51 7.41
C ASP A 231 10.25 -19.92 7.39
N PHE A 232 11.18 -20.56 8.10
CA PHE A 232 12.59 -20.18 8.08
C PHE A 232 13.35 -20.76 6.88
N SER A 233 12.74 -21.65 6.08
CA SER A 233 13.37 -22.25 4.90
C SER A 233 13.60 -21.24 3.78
N VAL A 234 12.87 -20.14 3.79
CA VAL A 234 13.07 -18.98 2.91
C VAL A 234 14.52 -18.48 3.00
N PHE A 235 15.09 -18.41 4.21
CA PHE A 235 16.49 -18.02 4.38
C PHE A 235 17.48 -19.02 3.78
N SER A 236 17.13 -20.31 3.75
CA SER A 236 17.97 -21.35 3.13
C SER A 236 17.89 -21.36 1.60
N GLN A 237 16.75 -20.98 1.02
CA GLN A 237 16.59 -20.88 -0.44
C GLN A 237 17.43 -19.76 -1.05
N TYR A 238 17.69 -18.70 -0.27
CA TYR A 238 18.55 -17.60 -0.70
C TYR A 238 20.03 -17.84 -0.44
N MET A 239 20.43 -18.83 0.37
CA MET A 239 21.85 -19.18 0.47
C MET A 239 22.35 -19.75 -0.85
N MET A 240 23.49 -19.25 -1.36
CA MET A 240 24.12 -19.83 -2.55
C MET A 240 24.40 -21.33 -2.30
N PRO A 241 24.51 -22.18 -3.34
CA PRO A 241 24.80 -23.60 -3.19
C PRO A 241 26.06 -23.93 -2.36
N ASP A 242 26.93 -22.94 -2.15
CA ASP A 242 28.19 -23.01 -1.40
C ASP A 242 28.09 -22.46 0.04
N GLY A 243 26.89 -22.11 0.52
CA GLY A 243 26.64 -21.61 1.90
C GLY A 243 27.16 -20.18 2.18
N THR A 244 27.79 -19.53 1.21
CA THR A 244 28.26 -18.14 1.33
C THR A 244 27.14 -17.13 1.11
N VAL A 245 27.02 -16.18 2.04
CA VAL A 245 26.09 -15.05 1.98
C VAL A 245 26.82 -13.85 1.37
N SER A 246 26.36 -13.38 0.21
CA SER A 246 26.89 -12.18 -0.46
C SER A 246 25.82 -11.09 -0.55
N LEU A 247 26.22 -9.81 -0.62
CA LEU A 247 25.29 -8.69 -0.81
C LEU A 247 24.41 -8.83 -2.07
N ARG A 248 24.89 -9.56 -3.08
CA ARG A 248 24.14 -9.84 -4.32
C ARG A 248 22.97 -10.82 -4.14
N THR A 249 22.99 -11.61 -3.07
CA THR A 249 21.89 -12.50 -2.70
C THR A 249 20.67 -11.72 -2.23
N PHE A 250 20.88 -10.57 -1.59
CA PHE A 250 19.82 -9.74 -1.04
C PHE A 250 19.43 -8.57 -1.93
N LEU A 251 20.12 -8.37 -3.06
CA LEU A 251 19.86 -7.24 -3.95
C LEU A 251 19.40 -7.76 -5.32
N SER A 252 18.08 -7.76 -5.55
CA SER A 252 17.46 -8.07 -6.84
C SER A 252 16.82 -6.83 -7.43
N VAL A 253 16.93 -6.65 -8.75
CA VAL A 253 16.13 -5.62 -9.44
C VAL A 253 14.67 -6.09 -9.41
N PRO A 254 13.72 -5.26 -8.92
CA PRO A 254 12.30 -5.63 -8.92
C PRO A 254 11.80 -5.86 -10.35
N ASP A 255 10.86 -6.78 -10.51
CA ASP A 255 10.21 -7.06 -11.78
C ASP A 255 9.27 -5.91 -12.17
N LEU A 256 9.83 -4.84 -12.72
CA LEU A 256 9.09 -3.63 -13.07
C LEU A 256 8.08 -3.91 -14.20
N THR A 257 6.84 -3.48 -14.00
CA THR A 257 5.72 -3.82 -14.89
C THR A 257 5.94 -3.35 -16.32
N PHE A 258 6.49 -2.14 -16.53
CA PHE A 258 6.76 -1.65 -17.88
C PHE A 258 7.70 -2.54 -18.69
N LEU A 259 8.65 -3.23 -18.06
CA LEU A 259 9.57 -4.13 -18.78
C LEU A 259 8.84 -5.32 -19.40
N LYS A 260 7.80 -5.82 -18.72
CA LYS A 260 6.95 -6.91 -19.19
C LYS A 260 5.81 -6.43 -20.10
N ALA A 261 5.35 -5.20 -19.91
CA ALA A 261 4.22 -4.64 -20.66
C ALA A 261 4.55 -4.29 -22.12
N PHE A 262 5.75 -3.77 -22.38
CA PHE A 262 6.13 -3.28 -23.72
C PHE A 262 6.81 -4.33 -24.60
N SER A 263 6.89 -5.59 -24.17
CA SER A 263 7.45 -6.67 -25.00
C SER A 263 6.52 -7.11 -26.14
N THR A 264 5.22 -6.85 -26.04
CA THR A 264 4.21 -7.26 -27.04
C THR A 264 3.16 -6.15 -27.23
N THR A 265 3.42 -5.20 -28.13
CA THR A 265 2.47 -4.11 -28.44
C THR A 265 1.53 -4.42 -29.60
N ASP A 266 1.84 -5.42 -30.41
CA ASP A 266 1.15 -5.68 -31.69
C ASP A 266 -0.26 -6.27 -31.52
N GLU A 267 -0.59 -6.75 -30.33
CA GLU A 267 -1.87 -7.38 -29.98
C GLU A 267 -2.89 -6.38 -29.37
N PHE A 268 -2.51 -5.12 -29.20
CA PHE A 268 -3.36 -4.11 -28.57
C PHE A 268 -4.49 -3.65 -29.51
N THR A 269 -5.70 -4.15 -29.29
CA THR A 269 -6.88 -3.88 -30.13
C THR A 269 -7.77 -2.78 -29.54
N GLY A 270 -8.48 -2.02 -30.39
CA GLY A 270 -9.43 -1.00 -29.95
C GLY A 270 -10.55 -1.53 -29.03
N THR A 271 -10.98 -2.79 -29.22
CA THR A 271 -11.93 -3.47 -28.34
C THR A 271 -11.35 -3.67 -26.93
N TYR A 272 -10.07 -4.04 -26.83
CA TYR A 272 -9.40 -4.20 -25.54
C TYR A 272 -9.29 -2.86 -24.81
N PHE A 273 -8.93 -1.79 -25.54
CA PHE A 273 -8.95 -0.43 -24.99
C PHE A 273 -10.33 -0.04 -24.42
N ALA A 274 -11.41 -0.35 -25.14
CA ALA A 274 -12.77 -0.09 -24.67
C ALA A 274 -13.10 -0.89 -23.38
N THR A 275 -12.68 -2.16 -23.30
CA THR A 275 -12.80 -2.97 -22.08
C THR A 275 -12.07 -2.32 -20.91
N LEU A 276 -10.83 -1.85 -21.11
CA LEU A 276 -10.07 -1.16 -20.07
C LEU A 276 -10.75 0.15 -19.64
N ALA A 277 -11.27 0.94 -20.59
CA ALA A 277 -11.97 2.17 -20.28
C ALA A 277 -13.22 1.92 -19.43
N VAL A 278 -14.04 0.94 -19.79
CA VAL A 278 -15.24 0.56 -19.01
C VAL A 278 -14.86 0.04 -17.62
N ALA A 279 -13.74 -0.69 -17.51
CA ALA A 279 -13.29 -1.27 -16.25
C ALA A 279 -12.67 -0.23 -15.29
N TYR A 280 -11.92 0.77 -15.78
CA TYR A 280 -11.14 1.69 -14.94
C TYR A 280 -11.78 3.06 -14.74
N VAL A 281 -12.41 3.64 -15.76
CA VAL A 281 -12.95 5.01 -15.70
C VAL A 281 -14.02 5.18 -14.61
N PRO A 282 -15.01 4.26 -14.46
CA PRO A 282 -16.00 4.39 -13.39
C PRO A 282 -15.38 4.30 -12.00
N VAL A 283 -14.38 3.43 -11.80
CA VAL A 283 -13.69 3.25 -10.52
C VAL A 283 -12.92 4.51 -10.13
N ALA A 284 -12.39 5.27 -11.09
CA ALA A 284 -11.74 6.55 -10.82
C ALA A 284 -12.64 7.54 -10.05
N PHE A 285 -13.97 7.50 -10.24
CA PHE A 285 -14.90 8.34 -9.47
C PHE A 285 -15.09 7.87 -8.02
N VAL A 286 -15.00 6.56 -7.76
CA VAL A 286 -15.02 6.01 -6.40
C VAL A 286 -13.76 6.44 -5.66
N VAL A 287 -12.60 6.29 -6.30
CA VAL A 287 -11.33 6.68 -5.71
C VAL A 287 -11.24 8.21 -5.58
N PHE A 288 -11.88 8.98 -6.45
CA PHE A 288 -11.98 10.43 -6.27
C PHE A 288 -12.70 10.79 -4.96
N ALA A 289 -13.79 10.07 -4.65
CA ALA A 289 -14.48 10.24 -3.38
C ALA A 289 -13.58 9.87 -2.18
N GLU A 290 -12.82 8.78 -2.30
CA GLU A 290 -11.80 8.38 -1.32
C GLU A 290 -10.75 9.48 -1.12
N HIS A 291 -10.16 10.01 -2.19
CA HIS A 291 -9.18 11.09 -2.15
C HIS A 291 -9.68 12.32 -1.40
N VAL A 292 -10.91 12.77 -1.70
CA VAL A 292 -11.51 13.93 -1.05
C VAL A 292 -11.76 13.67 0.43
N ALA A 293 -12.23 12.47 0.76
CA ALA A 293 -12.47 12.07 2.13
C ALA A 293 -11.18 12.05 2.95
N ASP A 294 -10.14 11.44 2.40
CA ASP A 294 -8.80 11.37 2.97
C ASP A 294 -8.19 12.74 3.24
N HIS A 295 -8.29 13.65 2.27
CA HIS A 295 -7.80 15.01 2.45
C HIS A 295 -8.58 15.78 3.51
N LYS A 296 -9.90 15.58 3.63
CA LYS A 296 -10.69 16.19 4.70
C LYS A 296 -10.34 15.62 6.07
N ASN A 297 -10.17 14.31 6.17
CA ASN A 297 -9.75 13.64 7.40
C ASN A 297 -8.38 14.15 7.83
N LEU A 298 -7.40 14.16 6.92
CA LEU A 298 -6.07 14.68 7.19
C LEU A 298 -6.10 16.17 7.56
N SER A 299 -6.89 16.98 6.87
CA SER A 299 -7.07 18.40 7.18
C SER A 299 -7.55 18.63 8.62
N SER A 300 -8.48 17.80 9.10
CA SER A 300 -8.96 17.84 10.48
C SER A 300 -7.89 17.44 11.51
N ILE A 301 -7.02 16.50 11.14
CA ILE A 301 -5.91 16.02 11.99
C ILE A 301 -4.85 17.11 12.16
N ILE A 302 -4.44 17.74 11.05
CA ILE A 302 -3.35 18.73 11.03
C ILE A 302 -3.83 20.16 11.33
N GLY A 303 -5.13 20.43 11.29
CA GLY A 303 -5.71 21.76 11.51
C GLY A 303 -5.47 22.74 10.36
N ARG A 304 -5.36 22.24 9.12
CA ARG A 304 -5.17 23.04 7.90
C ARG A 304 -5.97 22.42 6.77
N ASP A 305 -6.73 23.24 6.05
CA ASP A 305 -7.51 22.75 4.90
C ASP A 305 -6.62 22.50 3.68
N LEU A 306 -6.39 21.23 3.38
CA LEU A 306 -5.60 20.79 2.22
C LEU A 306 -6.33 21.00 0.90
N LEU A 307 -7.67 21.11 0.92
CA LEU A 307 -8.47 21.42 -0.27
C LEU A 307 -8.31 22.89 -0.70
N GLU A 308 -7.90 23.76 0.22
CA GLU A 308 -7.53 25.14 -0.07
C GLU A 308 -6.01 25.31 -0.28
N THR A 309 -5.19 24.72 0.59
CA THR A 309 -3.71 24.78 0.50
C THR A 309 -3.09 23.43 0.81
N PRO A 310 -2.47 22.73 -0.16
CA PRO A 310 -2.02 23.20 -1.48
C PRO A 310 -3.13 23.39 -2.52
N GLY A 311 -4.35 22.95 -2.23
CA GLY A 311 -5.49 23.08 -3.14
C GLY A 311 -5.84 21.74 -3.78
N LEU A 312 -7.15 21.45 -3.88
CA LEU A 312 -7.64 20.18 -4.42
C LEU A 312 -7.15 19.89 -5.85
N THR A 313 -7.01 20.91 -6.69
CA THR A 313 -6.43 20.74 -8.03
C THR A 313 -5.05 20.10 -7.97
N ARG A 314 -4.18 20.54 -7.05
CA ARG A 314 -2.82 20.02 -6.94
C ARG A 314 -2.78 18.63 -6.33
N THR A 315 -3.64 18.36 -5.35
CA THR A 315 -3.71 17.04 -4.74
C THR A 315 -4.25 16.02 -5.73
N LEU A 316 -5.28 16.36 -6.52
CA LEU A 316 -5.82 15.49 -7.57
C LEU A 316 -4.84 15.27 -8.73
N LEU A 317 -4.15 16.31 -9.19
CA LEU A 317 -3.10 16.14 -10.20
C LEU A 317 -1.97 15.25 -9.67
N GLY A 318 -1.56 15.48 -8.43
CA GLY A 318 -0.54 14.67 -7.76
C GLY A 318 -0.95 13.21 -7.62
N ASP A 319 -2.23 12.96 -7.31
CA ASP A 319 -2.75 11.61 -7.17
C ASP A 319 -2.93 10.93 -8.52
N GLY A 320 -3.61 11.57 -9.48
CA GLY A 320 -3.80 11.02 -10.82
C GLY A 320 -2.47 10.71 -11.52
N ILE A 321 -1.54 11.67 -11.54
CA ILE A 321 -0.23 11.50 -12.20
C ILE A 321 0.68 10.59 -11.37
N GLY A 322 0.62 10.67 -10.04
CA GLY A 322 1.33 9.76 -9.15
C GLY A 322 0.86 8.31 -9.31
N SER A 323 -0.43 8.09 -9.53
CA SER A 323 -1.04 6.79 -9.80
C SER A 323 -0.59 6.24 -11.14
N MET A 324 -0.56 7.07 -12.19
CA MET A 324 -0.02 6.68 -13.50
C MET A 324 1.46 6.29 -13.42
N ALA A 325 2.27 7.09 -12.73
CA ALA A 325 3.68 6.78 -12.51
C ALA A 325 3.86 5.50 -11.67
N GLY A 326 3.08 5.35 -10.61
CA GLY A 326 3.10 4.18 -9.75
C GLY A 326 2.75 2.90 -10.50
N ALA A 327 1.68 2.92 -11.30
CA ALA A 327 1.27 1.78 -12.12
C ALA A 327 2.26 1.47 -13.24
N PHE A 328 2.90 2.48 -13.83
CA PHE A 328 3.94 2.26 -14.84
C PHE A 328 5.09 1.39 -14.30
N PHE A 329 5.55 1.66 -13.08
CA PHE A 329 6.63 0.88 -12.47
C PHE A 329 6.15 -0.38 -11.74
N GLY A 330 5.05 -0.29 -11.00
CA GLY A 330 4.58 -1.32 -10.07
C GLY A 330 3.30 -2.05 -10.47
N GLY A 331 2.68 -1.69 -11.61
CA GLY A 331 1.49 -2.34 -12.17
C GLY A 331 0.18 -2.04 -11.46
N CYS A 332 0.22 -1.60 -10.21
CA CYS A 332 -0.99 -1.28 -9.45
C CYS A 332 -1.29 0.23 -9.57
N PRO A 333 -2.54 0.63 -9.88
CA PRO A 333 -2.97 2.01 -9.70
C PRO A 333 -2.87 2.40 -8.23
N ASN A 334 -2.32 3.59 -7.97
CA ASN A 334 -2.21 4.12 -6.62
C ASN A 334 -3.34 5.09 -6.28
N THR A 335 -3.56 5.30 -4.99
CA THR A 335 -4.42 6.35 -4.43
C THR A 335 -3.87 6.80 -3.08
N THR A 336 -4.41 7.88 -2.54
CA THR A 336 -4.16 8.30 -1.15
C THR A 336 -4.50 7.20 -0.17
N TYR A 337 -3.60 6.94 0.78
CA TYR A 337 -3.81 5.87 1.75
C TYR A 337 -4.39 6.37 3.07
N GLY A 338 -5.56 5.85 3.44
CA GLY A 338 -6.15 6.04 4.76
C GLY A 338 -5.23 5.58 5.89
N GLU A 339 -4.46 4.51 5.69
CA GLU A 339 -3.47 3.99 6.65
C GLU A 339 -2.33 4.99 6.89
N SER A 340 -1.93 5.71 5.84
CA SER A 340 -0.97 6.80 5.97
C SER A 340 -1.52 7.91 6.85
N ILE A 341 -2.78 8.29 6.64
CA ILE A 341 -3.45 9.34 7.41
C ILE A 341 -3.64 8.91 8.86
N ALA A 342 -4.00 7.64 9.09
CA ALA A 342 -4.08 7.06 10.42
C ALA A 342 -2.72 7.06 11.13
N CYS A 343 -1.62 6.76 10.41
CA CYS A 343 -0.27 6.87 10.94
C CYS A 343 0.05 8.31 11.38
N VAL A 344 -0.27 9.31 10.56
CA VAL A 344 -0.12 10.73 10.95
C VAL A 344 -0.98 11.07 12.17
N ALA A 345 -2.22 10.58 12.24
CA ALA A 345 -3.12 10.82 13.36
C ALA A 345 -2.62 10.21 14.68
N ILE A 346 -2.06 9.01 14.63
CA ILE A 346 -1.58 8.29 15.82
C ILE A 346 -0.24 8.87 16.30
N THR A 347 0.68 9.15 15.38
CA THR A 347 2.02 9.63 15.70
C THR A 347 2.09 11.14 15.93
N GLY A 348 1.15 11.90 15.37
CA GLY A 348 1.24 13.35 15.30
C GLY A 348 2.44 13.83 14.47
N ASN A 349 2.99 13.02 13.56
CA ASN A 349 4.04 13.41 12.64
C ASN A 349 3.46 13.65 11.25
N ALA A 350 3.23 14.91 10.90
CA ALA A 350 2.71 15.34 9.61
C ALA A 350 3.82 15.83 8.66
N SER A 351 5.11 15.56 8.95
CA SER A 351 6.23 16.04 8.15
C SER A 351 6.26 15.42 6.76
N THR A 352 6.23 16.24 5.71
CA THR A 352 6.37 15.76 4.32
C THR A 352 7.75 15.20 4.01
N LEU A 353 8.77 15.59 4.79
CA LEU A 353 10.09 14.96 4.71
C LEU A 353 10.06 13.51 5.20
N THR A 354 9.24 13.20 6.20
CA THR A 354 9.05 11.81 6.66
C THR A 354 8.39 10.98 5.56
N ILE A 355 7.34 11.51 4.93
CA ILE A 355 6.66 10.85 3.82
C ILE A 355 7.62 10.63 2.64
N LEU A 356 8.44 11.64 2.31
CA LEU A 356 9.46 11.52 1.27
C LEU A 356 10.51 10.44 1.61
N ALA A 357 11.00 10.43 2.85
CA ALA A 357 11.95 9.43 3.31
C ALA A 357 11.34 8.02 3.30
N ALA A 358 10.04 7.87 3.61
CA ALA A 358 9.32 6.62 3.48
C ALA A 358 9.22 6.19 2.02
N ALA A 359 8.98 7.12 1.09
CA ALA A 359 8.89 6.82 -0.35
C ALA A 359 10.24 6.33 -0.91
N PHE A 360 11.34 6.99 -0.55
CA PHE A 360 12.68 6.50 -0.85
C PHE A 360 12.97 5.16 -0.18
N GLY A 361 12.50 4.98 1.06
CA GLY A 361 12.56 3.71 1.76
C GLY A 361 11.87 2.60 0.95
N CYS A 362 10.64 2.79 0.49
CA CYS A 362 9.93 1.80 -0.33
C CYS A 362 10.69 1.44 -1.60
N ILE A 363 11.27 2.43 -2.28
CA ILE A 363 12.12 2.21 -3.45
C ILE A 363 13.34 1.37 -3.07
N LEU A 364 14.07 1.72 -2.01
CA LEU A 364 15.25 0.97 -1.59
C LEU A 364 14.90 -0.46 -1.15
N PHE A 365 13.84 -0.63 -0.37
CA PHE A 365 13.36 -1.93 0.09
C PHE A 365 12.85 -2.81 -1.06
N SER A 366 12.37 -2.24 -2.18
CA SER A 366 12.01 -3.04 -3.36
C SER A 366 13.19 -3.73 -4.05
N PHE A 367 14.42 -3.30 -3.78
CA PHE A 367 15.61 -4.01 -4.25
C PHE A 367 16.04 -5.12 -3.30
N ILE A 368 15.43 -5.21 -2.11
CA ILE A 368 15.77 -6.22 -1.12
C ILE A 368 14.95 -7.48 -1.40
N THR A 369 15.64 -8.59 -1.66
CA THR A 369 15.06 -9.92 -1.92
C THR A 369 14.66 -10.62 -0.64
#